data_AF-A0A0D0BS74-F1
#
_entry.id   AF-A0A0D0BS74-F1
#
_cell.length_a   1.000
_cell.length_b   1.000
_cell.length_c   1.000
_cell.angle_alpha   90.00
_cell.angle_beta   90.00
_cell.angle_gamma   90.00
#
_symmetry.space_group_name_H-M   'P 1'
#
loop_
_entity.id
_entity.type
_entity.pdbx_description
1 polymer ?
#
loop_
_entity_poly.entity_id
_entity_poly.type
_entity_poly.pdbx_seq_one_letter_code
_entity_poly.pdbx_strand_id
1 'polypeptide(L)' 'KKKGEGLTSRKVKGKVKFGGGSLMVWGCIGWNGVGVLSEGGLLQSLEDSGIPVDEVIFQQDNDPKHTSSRAQ' A
#
# COMPACT_ATOMS: atom_id res chain seq x y z
N LYS A 1 6.69 18.90 -34.32
CA LYS A 1 7.52 18.49 -33.16
C LYS A 1 8.85 17.99 -33.71
N LYS A 2 10.01 18.58 -33.38
CA LYS A 2 11.30 18.04 -33.80
C LYS A 2 11.59 16.78 -32.98
N LYS A 3 12.14 15.74 -33.63
CA LYS A 3 12.54 14.51 -32.95
C LYS A 3 13.66 14.87 -31.97
N GLY A 4 13.48 14.60 -30.67
CA GLY A 4 14.46 14.88 -29.62
C GLY A 4 14.20 16.13 -28.75
N GLU A 5 13.25 17.00 -29.08
CA GLU A 5 12.89 18.11 -28.17
C GLU A 5 12.05 17.62 -26.98
N GLY A 6 12.44 18.06 -25.76
CA GLY A 6 11.68 17.86 -24.53
C GLY A 6 10.29 18.51 -24.56
N LEU A 7 9.37 17.99 -23.75
CA LEU A 7 8.03 18.57 -23.61
C LEU A 7 8.11 19.88 -22.82
N THR A 8 7.53 20.96 -23.37
CA THR A 8 7.43 22.25 -22.68
C THR A 8 6.19 22.28 -21.79
N SER A 9 6.14 23.15 -20.79
CA SER A 9 4.98 23.30 -19.88
C SER A 9 3.65 23.58 -20.60
N ARG A 10 3.70 24.21 -21.79
CA ARG A 10 2.52 24.44 -22.65
C ARG A 10 2.00 23.17 -23.34
N LYS A 11 2.80 22.10 -23.37
CA LYS A 11 2.48 20.81 -24.03
C LYS A 11 2.02 19.73 -23.05
N VAL A 12 2.05 20.02 -21.74
CA VAL A 12 1.70 19.05 -20.68
C VAL A 12 0.73 19.70 -19.71
N LYS A 13 -0.38 19.04 -19.42
CA LYS A 13 -1.30 19.43 -18.35
C LYS A 13 -0.89 18.71 -17.07
N GLY A 14 -0.56 19.47 -16.01
CA GLY A 14 -0.29 18.90 -14.70
C GLY A 14 -1.47 18.07 -14.20
N LYS A 15 -1.21 16.84 -13.74
CA LYS A 15 -2.21 15.96 -13.14
C LYS A 15 -1.65 15.37 -11.85
N VAL A 16 -2.50 15.24 -10.84
CA VAL A 16 -2.16 14.62 -9.55
C VAL A 16 -2.10 13.09 -9.68
N LYS A 17 -2.97 12.49 -10.51
CA LYS A 17 -2.97 11.06 -10.85
C LYS A 17 -3.05 10.88 -12.36
N PHE A 18 -2.20 10.01 -12.90
CA PHE A 18 -2.21 9.62 -14.31
C PHE A 18 -2.96 8.29 -14.48
N GLY A 19 -3.28 7.95 -15.74
CA GLY A 19 -3.77 6.61 -16.06
C GLY A 19 -2.64 5.57 -15.99
N GLY A 20 -2.98 4.29 -16.15
CA GLY A 20 -2.03 3.17 -16.01
C GLY A 20 -2.30 2.27 -14.79
N GLY A 21 -3.28 2.64 -13.96
CA GLY A 21 -3.69 1.86 -12.80
C GLY A 21 -2.86 2.16 -11.55
N SER A 22 -3.16 1.43 -10.48
CA SER A 22 -2.46 1.50 -9.21
C SER A 22 -2.49 0.12 -8.54
N LEU A 23 -1.41 -0.23 -7.84
CA LEU A 23 -1.38 -1.42 -6.99
C LEU A 23 -1.68 -1.03 -5.55
N MET A 24 -2.56 -1.79 -4.90
CA MET A 24 -2.84 -1.67 -3.47
C MET A 24 -2.23 -2.88 -2.78
N VAL A 25 -1.44 -2.64 -1.74
CA VAL A 25 -0.76 -3.69 -0.97
C VAL A 25 -1.03 -3.50 0.52
N TRP A 26 -0.89 -4.59 1.25
CA TRP A 26 -0.92 -4.66 2.70
C TRP A 26 0.47 -5.00 3.23
N GLY A 27 0.75 -4.59 4.46
CA GLY A 27 1.97 -4.94 5.16
C GLY A 27 1.96 -4.39 6.58
N CYS A 28 2.95 -4.79 7.37
CA CYS A 28 3.13 -4.36 8.74
C CYS A 28 4.54 -3.79 8.94
N ILE A 29 4.69 -2.94 9.95
CA ILE A 29 5.99 -2.43 10.40
C ILE A 29 6.05 -2.65 11.91
N GLY A 30 7.11 -3.30 12.37
CA GLY A 30 7.40 -3.53 13.77
C GLY A 30 8.67 -2.80 14.21
N TRP A 31 8.98 -2.90 15.50
CA TRP A 31 10.22 -2.34 16.07
C TRP A 31 11.49 -2.99 15.48
N ASN A 32 11.37 -4.24 15.02
CA ASN A 32 12.43 -5.04 14.41
C ASN A 32 12.57 -4.81 12.89
N GLY A 33 11.72 -3.97 12.29
CA GLY A 33 11.79 -3.62 10.87
C GLY A 33 10.47 -3.74 10.12
N VAL A 34 10.57 -3.72 8.79
CA VAL A 34 9.43 -3.81 7.86
C VAL A 34 9.10 -5.27 7.62
N GLY A 35 7.82 -5.64 7.76
CA GLY A 35 7.29 -6.96 7.40
C GLY A 35 7.07 -7.13 5.90
N VAL A 36 6.36 -8.19 5.51
CA VAL A 36 6.16 -8.51 4.09
C VAL A 36 5.01 -7.70 3.49
N LEU A 37 5.25 -7.10 2.32
CA LEU A 37 4.21 -6.48 1.50
C LEU A 37 3.51 -7.55 0.65
N SER A 38 2.19 -7.62 0.76
CA SER A 38 1.37 -8.60 0.05
C SER A 38 0.09 -7.99 -0.50
N GLU A 39 -0.38 -8.50 -1.64
CA GLU A 39 -1.72 -8.19 -2.16
C GLU A 39 -2.82 -8.96 -1.40
N GLY A 40 -2.46 -10.03 -0.69
CA GLY A 40 -3.38 -10.96 -0.03
C GLY A 40 -4.04 -10.46 1.26
N GLY A 41 -3.69 -9.27 1.73
CA GLY A 41 -4.22 -8.71 2.98
C GLY A 41 -3.29 -8.89 4.18
N LEU A 42 -3.77 -8.44 5.34
CA LEU A 42 -3.01 -8.43 6.59
C LEU A 42 -2.57 -9.83 7.04
N LEU A 43 -3.47 -10.82 7.03
CA LEU A 43 -3.18 -12.15 7.56
C LEU A 43 -2.05 -12.82 6.78
N GLN A 44 -2.12 -12.76 5.44
CA GLN A 44 -1.07 -13.27 4.57
C GLN A 44 0.25 -12.53 4.81
N SER A 45 0.22 -11.19 4.87
CA SER A 45 1.42 -10.39 5.18
C SER A 45 2.06 -10.75 6.53
N LEU A 46 1.25 -11.09 7.54
CA LEU A 46 1.74 -11.47 8.86
C LEU A 46 2.33 -12.89 8.86
N GLU A 47 1.65 -13.85 8.23
CA GLU A 47 2.19 -15.21 8.04
C GLU A 47 3.52 -15.19 7.29
N ASP A 48 3.58 -14.45 6.19
CA ASP A 48 4.79 -14.32 5.37
C ASP A 48 5.95 -13.65 6.13
N SER A 49 5.64 -12.79 7.11
CA SER A 49 6.65 -12.12 7.94
C SER A 49 7.32 -13.05 8.96
N GLY A 50 6.72 -14.21 9.26
CA GLY A 50 7.22 -15.15 10.26
C GLY A 50 7.17 -14.63 11.71
N ILE A 51 6.45 -13.52 11.95
CA ILE A 51 6.29 -12.96 13.29
C ILE A 51 5.25 -13.81 14.05
N PRO A 52 5.58 -14.34 15.25
CA PRO A 52 4.63 -15.11 16.05
C PRO A 52 3.39 -14.28 16.39
N VAL A 53 2.20 -14.81 16.11
CA VAL A 53 0.93 -14.08 16.29
C VAL A 53 0.68 -13.70 17.75
N ASP A 54 1.18 -14.49 18.69
CA ASP A 54 1.08 -14.28 20.14
C ASP A 54 1.99 -13.16 20.67
N GLU A 55 3.00 -12.76 19.90
CA GLU A 55 3.89 -11.64 20.22
C GLU A 55 3.46 -10.31 19.56
N VAL A 56 2.37 -10.32 18.78
CA VAL A 56 1.94 -9.18 17.96
C VAL A 56 0.80 -8.41 18.63
N ILE A 57 1.02 -7.12 18.87
CA ILE A 57 -0.07 -6.17 19.10
C ILE A 57 -0.46 -5.58 17.75
N PHE A 58 -1.65 -5.92 17.26
CA PHE A 58 -2.12 -5.40 15.99
C PHE A 58 -2.66 -3.96 16.14
N GLN A 59 -2.04 -3.02 15.41
CA GLN A 59 -2.48 -1.63 15.32
C GLN A 59 -2.85 -1.32 13.86
N GLN A 60 -4.05 -0.79 13.66
CA GLN A 60 -4.52 -0.25 12.37
C GLN A 60 -5.22 1.10 12.61
N ASP A 61 -5.56 1.80 11.53
CA ASP A 61 -6.35 3.03 11.63
C ASP A 61 -7.80 2.74 12.03
N ASN A 62 -8.57 3.80 12.27
CA ASN A 62 -9.96 3.70 12.66
C ASN A 62 -10.92 3.88 11.46
N ASP A 63 -10.54 3.42 10.26
CA ASP A 63 -11.47 3.39 9.14
C ASP A 63 -12.67 2.48 9.52
N PRO A 64 -13.93 2.94 9.34
CA PRO A 64 -15.12 2.19 9.73
C PRO A 64 -15.17 0.74 9.22
N LYS A 65 -14.48 0.41 8.11
CA LYS A 65 -14.41 -0.96 7.62
C LYS A 65 -13.74 -1.92 8.61
N HIS A 66 -12.78 -1.44 9.40
CA HIS A 66 -11.98 -2.24 10.34
C HIS A 66 -12.71 -2.58 11.62
N THR A 67 -13.86 -1.95 11.88
CA THR A 67 -14.76 -2.27 13.01
C THR A 67 -16.11 -2.83 12.54
N SER A 68 -16.24 -3.14 11.25
CA SER A 68 -17.47 -3.70 10.69
C SER A 68 -17.67 -5.16 11.09
N SER A 69 -18.93 -5.64 11.13
CA SER A 69 -19.26 -7.03 11.48
C SER A 69 -18.68 -8.09 10.54
N ARG A 70 -18.20 -7.69 9.35
CA ARG A 70 -17.54 -8.58 8.39
C ARG A 70 -16.01 -8.59 8.54
N ALA A 71 -15.47 -7.70 9.35
CA ALA A 71 -14.05 -7.66 9.68
C ALA A 71 -13.70 -8.47 10.94
N GLN A 72 -14.71 -8.89 11.71
CA GLN A 72 -14.60 -9.75 12.89
C GLN A 72 -14.87 -11.21 12.57
#